data_AF-A0A7S1R7X4-F1
#
_entry.id   AF-A0A7S1R7X4-F1
#
_cell.length_a   1.000
_cell.length_b   1.000
_cell.length_c   1.000
_cell.angle_alpha   90.00
_cell.angle_beta   90.00
_cell.angle_gamma   90.00
#
_symmetry.space_group_name_H-M   'P 1'
#
loop_
_entity.id
_entity.type
_entity.pdbx_description
1 polymer ?
#
loop_
_entity_poly.entity_id
_entity_poly.type
_entity_poly.pdbx_seq_one_letter_code
_entity_poly.pdbx_strand_id
1 'polypeptide(L)'
;SHYWGHALDRTLQALALFAEHAFRAAGKARPGDVNFWVCLFALDQHRKGEEVGASPETGPFNVALRKALQGTIMVVDERVAPLRRIWCLYEVQRATDLNQHLALVTEHGPLGAGGAPQPGGA
;
A
#
# COMPACT_ATOMS: atom_id res chain seq x y z
N SER A 1 -2.74 -11.26 -12.71
CA SER A 1 -3.87 -10.32 -12.56
C SER A 1 -3.33 -9.06 -11.90
N HIS A 2 -3.03 -8.04 -12.69
CA HIS A 2 -2.42 -6.75 -12.27
C HIS A 2 -3.29 -5.61 -12.81
N TYR A 3 -4.52 -5.61 -12.34
CA TYR A 3 -5.56 -4.67 -12.74
C TYR A 3 -6.21 -4.21 -11.45
N TRP A 4 -6.22 -2.94 -11.05
CA TRP A 4 -6.82 -2.62 -9.75
C TRP A 4 -8.33 -2.84 -9.67
N GLY A 5 -9.03 -2.96 -10.81
CA GLY A 5 -10.49 -2.91 -10.79
C GLY A 5 -11.05 -1.49 -10.86
N HIS A 6 -10.16 -0.50 -10.82
CA HIS A 6 -10.45 0.88 -10.50
C HIS A 6 -9.56 1.82 -11.31
N ALA A 7 -10.05 3.04 -11.56
CA ALA A 7 -9.38 4.01 -12.41
C ALA A 7 -8.16 4.62 -11.69
N LEU A 8 -7.07 4.83 -12.43
CA LEU A 8 -5.79 5.28 -11.88
C LEU A 8 -5.90 6.67 -11.23
N ASP A 9 -6.68 7.57 -11.82
CA ASP A 9 -6.98 8.92 -11.31
C ASP A 9 -7.55 8.87 -9.88
N ARG A 10 -8.49 7.97 -9.63
CA ARG A 10 -9.10 7.77 -8.31
C ARG A 10 -8.10 7.17 -7.30
N THR A 11 -7.20 6.27 -7.74
CA THR A 11 -6.06 5.83 -6.91
C THR A 11 -5.13 6.98 -6.55
N LEU A 12 -4.77 7.83 -7.52
CA LEU A 12 -3.91 8.99 -7.26
C LEU A 12 -4.58 9.99 -6.31
N GLN A 13 -5.89 10.22 -6.47
CA GLN A 13 -6.67 11.04 -5.55
C GLN A 13 -6.66 10.48 -4.12
N ALA A 14 -6.88 9.17 -3.97
CA ALA A 14 -6.82 8.49 -2.67
C ALA A 14 -5.46 8.67 -1.99
N LEU A 15 -4.37 8.48 -2.74
CA LEU A 15 -3.00 8.66 -2.23
C LEU A 15 -2.69 10.11 -1.88
N ALA A 16 -3.15 11.07 -2.68
CA ALA A 16 -2.99 12.50 -2.40
C ALA A 16 -3.69 12.88 -1.08
N LEU A 17 -4.95 12.47 -0.90
CA LEU A 17 -5.69 12.72 0.33
C LEU A 17 -5.05 12.03 1.54
N PHE A 18 -4.54 10.80 1.39
CA PHE A 18 -3.81 10.14 2.47
C PHE A 18 -2.53 10.91 2.83
N ALA A 19 -1.78 11.40 1.83
CA ALA A 19 -0.56 12.16 2.07
C ALA A 19 -0.82 13.45 2.88
N GLU A 20 -1.97 14.10 2.68
CA GLU A 20 -2.38 15.27 3.49
C GLU A 20 -2.47 14.96 4.99
N HIS A 21 -2.80 13.72 5.35
CA HIS A 21 -2.93 13.29 6.74
C HIS A 21 -1.62 12.69 7.29
N ALA A 22 -0.85 12.00 6.43
CA ALA A 22 0.30 11.20 6.86
C ALA A 22 1.64 11.95 6.84
N PHE A 23 1.77 13.07 6.12
CA PHE A 23 3.09 13.67 5.87
C PHE A 23 3.87 14.04 7.14
N ARG A 24 3.18 14.54 8.16
CA ARG A 24 3.82 14.87 9.45
C ARG A 24 4.32 13.63 10.18
N ALA A 25 3.51 12.57 10.23
CA ALA A 25 3.89 11.30 10.83
C ALA A 25 5.08 10.66 10.09
N ALA A 26 5.14 10.84 8.77
CA ALA A 26 6.25 10.40 7.93
C ALA A 26 7.50 11.31 7.99
N GLY A 27 7.52 12.33 8.87
CA GLY A 27 8.64 13.25 9.02
C GLY A 27 8.90 14.14 7.79
N LYS A 28 7.85 14.43 7.01
CA LYS A 28 7.91 15.24 5.79
C LYS A 28 7.43 16.67 6.02
N ALA A 29 7.94 17.61 5.22
CA ALA A 29 7.60 19.03 5.33
C ALA A 29 6.24 19.35 4.72
N ARG A 30 5.90 18.68 3.60
CA ARG A 30 4.62 18.86 2.90
C ARG A 30 4.08 17.52 2.37
N PRO A 31 2.76 17.43 2.09
CA PRO A 31 2.14 16.21 1.54
C PRO A 31 2.83 15.66 0.28
N GLY A 32 3.30 16.54 -0.61
CA GLY A 32 3.98 16.15 -1.85
C GLY A 32 5.32 15.44 -1.66
N ASP A 33 5.91 15.43 -0.46
CA ASP A 33 7.17 14.73 -0.19
C ASP A 33 6.95 13.29 0.30
N VAL A 34 5.69 12.87 0.46
CA VAL A 34 5.34 11.49 0.81
C VAL A 34 5.55 10.61 -0.41
N ASN A 35 6.32 9.53 -0.23
CA ASN A 35 6.64 8.59 -1.30
C ASN A 35 5.87 7.29 -1.06
N PHE A 36 5.25 6.76 -2.11
CA PHE A 36 4.52 5.50 -2.06
C PHE A 36 5.21 4.44 -2.91
N TRP A 37 5.38 3.26 -2.34
CA TRP A 37 5.70 2.06 -3.09
C TRP A 37 4.40 1.40 -3.52
N VAL A 38 4.30 1.07 -4.79
CA VAL A 38 3.07 0.59 -5.39
C VAL A 38 3.32 -0.81 -5.96
N CYS A 39 2.66 -1.82 -5.38
CA CYS A 39 2.90 -3.22 -5.71
C CYS A 39 2.68 -3.56 -7.19
N LEU A 40 1.73 -2.88 -7.85
CA LEU A 40 1.45 -3.04 -9.28
C LEU A 40 2.70 -2.81 -10.14
N PHE A 41 3.58 -1.90 -9.74
CA PHE A 41 4.80 -1.54 -10.47
C PHE A 41 6.05 -2.25 -9.93
N ALA A 42 5.89 -3.11 -8.92
CA ALA A 42 7.02 -3.79 -8.30
C ALA A 42 7.50 -5.00 -9.11
N LEU A 43 6.65 -5.57 -10.00
CA LEU A 43 6.93 -6.80 -10.72
C LEU A 43 6.62 -6.68 -12.22
N ASP A 44 7.58 -7.00 -13.07
CA ASP A 44 7.35 -7.29 -14.48
C ASP A 44 6.61 -8.64 -14.61
N GLN A 45 5.31 -8.55 -14.90
CA GLN A 45 4.44 -9.71 -15.06
C GLN A 45 4.86 -10.62 -16.22
N HIS A 46 5.55 -10.09 -17.23
CA HIS A 46 6.04 -10.88 -18.36
C HIS A 46 7.19 -11.79 -17.94
N ARG A 47 7.88 -11.45 -16.84
CA ARG A 47 9.03 -12.18 -16.27
C ARG A 47 8.76 -12.69 -14.86
N LYS A 48 7.48 -12.88 -14.49
CA LYS A 48 7.06 -13.29 -13.13
C LYS A 48 7.83 -14.48 -12.56
N GLY A 49 8.22 -15.45 -13.38
CA GLY A 49 8.99 -16.63 -12.91
C GLY A 49 10.40 -16.27 -12.44
N GLU A 50 11.02 -15.27 -13.07
CA GLU A 50 12.35 -14.78 -12.72
C GLU A 50 12.27 -13.77 -11.57
N GLU A 51 11.28 -12.87 -11.61
CA GLU A 51 11.21 -11.77 -10.64
C GLU A 51 10.59 -12.14 -9.29
N VAL A 52 9.62 -13.07 -9.24
CA VAL A 52 9.15 -13.60 -7.96
C VAL A 52 10.20 -14.56 -7.38
N GLY A 53 10.87 -15.31 -8.26
CA GLY A 53 11.83 -16.33 -7.88
C GLY A 53 11.15 -17.56 -7.28
N ALA A 54 11.84 -18.20 -6.32
CA ALA A 54 11.39 -19.46 -5.72
C ALA A 54 10.21 -19.28 -4.73
N SER A 55 10.03 -18.09 -4.16
CA SER A 55 8.91 -17.83 -3.26
C SER A 55 8.47 -16.35 -3.29
N PRO A 56 7.18 -16.05 -3.01
CA PRO A 56 6.68 -14.68 -2.89
C PRO A 56 7.50 -13.79 -1.92
N GLU A 57 8.08 -14.39 -0.88
CA GLU A 57 8.84 -13.69 0.15
C GLU A 57 10.14 -13.07 -0.38
N THR A 58 10.70 -13.63 -1.45
CA THR A 58 11.90 -13.12 -2.12
C THR A 58 11.59 -12.08 -3.18
N GLY A 59 10.31 -11.93 -3.57
CA GLY A 59 9.88 -11.02 -4.61
C GLY A 59 10.01 -9.54 -4.25
N PRO A 60 10.08 -8.65 -5.26
CA PRO A 60 10.30 -7.22 -5.08
C PRO A 60 9.20 -6.51 -4.27
N PHE A 61 7.94 -6.96 -4.34
CA PHE A 61 6.85 -6.43 -3.52
C PHE A 61 7.07 -6.70 -2.02
N ASN A 62 7.58 -7.88 -1.63
CA ASN A 62 7.86 -8.17 -0.22
C ASN A 62 9.08 -7.39 0.28
N VAL A 63 10.06 -7.10 -0.60
CA VAL A 63 11.14 -6.16 -0.30
C VAL A 63 10.58 -4.76 -0.01
N ALA A 64 9.65 -4.28 -0.84
CA ALA A 64 9.00 -2.98 -0.64
C ALA A 64 8.20 -2.94 0.67
N LEU A 65 7.41 -3.97 0.96
CA LEU A 65 6.69 -4.10 2.24
C LEU A 65 7.65 -4.02 3.43
N ARG A 66 8.74 -4.80 3.45
CA ARG A 66 9.74 -4.73 4.54
C ARG A 66 10.40 -3.36 4.71
N LYS A 67 10.53 -2.58 3.62
CA LYS A 67 11.13 -1.24 3.63
C LYS A 67 10.13 -0.13 3.95
N ALA A 68 8.82 -0.42 3.95
CA ALA A 68 7.77 0.56 4.21
C ALA A 68 7.63 0.83 5.72
N LEU A 69 8.55 1.61 6.29
CA LEU A 69 8.60 1.88 7.74
C LEU A 69 7.34 2.59 8.28
N GLN A 70 6.61 3.31 7.43
CA GLN A 70 5.41 4.06 7.79
C GLN A 70 4.12 3.24 7.67
N GLY A 71 4.23 1.98 7.26
CA GLY A 71 3.12 1.06 7.10
C GLY A 71 2.69 0.85 5.65
N THR A 72 1.56 0.16 5.52
CA THR A 72 0.98 -0.31 4.26
C THR A 72 -0.38 0.34 4.04
N ILE A 73 -0.70 0.63 2.78
CA ILE A 73 -1.97 1.24 2.39
C ILE A 73 -2.65 0.32 1.39
N MET A 74 -3.93 0.05 1.62
CA MET A 74 -4.80 -0.57 0.63
C MET A 74 -5.82 0.44 0.14
N VAL A 75 -5.70 0.81 -1.13
CA VAL A 75 -6.71 1.63 -1.80
C VAL A 75 -7.89 0.73 -2.16
N VAL A 76 -9.05 1.01 -1.59
CA VAL A 76 -10.29 0.24 -1.79
C VAL A 76 -11.32 1.05 -2.58
N ASP A 77 -12.06 0.36 -3.44
CA ASP A 77 -13.19 0.90 -4.17
C ASP A 77 -14.52 0.54 -3.48
N GLU A 78 -15.64 1.03 -4.03
CA GLU A 78 -17.01 0.77 -3.57
C GLU A 78 -17.35 -0.73 -3.47
N ARG A 79 -16.62 -1.59 -4.21
CA ARG A 79 -16.82 -3.04 -4.26
C ARG A 79 -15.83 -3.80 -3.39
N VAL A 80 -14.92 -3.09 -2.73
CA VAL A 80 -13.80 -3.62 -1.95
C VAL A 80 -13.02 -4.67 -2.75
N ALA A 81 -12.85 -4.43 -4.05
CA ALA A 81 -12.27 -5.39 -4.99
C ALA A 81 -10.88 -5.92 -4.60
N PRO A 82 -9.97 -5.15 -3.96
CA PRO A 82 -8.68 -5.66 -3.49
C PRO A 82 -8.80 -6.85 -2.53
N LEU A 83 -9.79 -6.86 -1.62
CA LEU A 83 -9.97 -7.97 -0.65
C LEU A 83 -10.42 -9.29 -1.30
N ARG A 84 -10.70 -9.28 -2.60
CA ARG A 84 -11.07 -10.49 -3.36
C ARG A 84 -9.89 -11.04 -4.16
N ARG A 85 -8.69 -10.51 -3.97
CA ARG A 85 -7.51 -10.81 -4.78
C ARG A 85 -6.40 -11.38 -3.92
N ILE A 86 -5.94 -12.56 -4.29
CA ILE A 86 -4.98 -13.33 -3.49
C ILE A 86 -3.69 -12.56 -3.20
N TRP A 87 -3.16 -11.80 -4.16
CA TRP A 87 -1.96 -10.99 -3.96
C TRP A 87 -2.17 -9.86 -2.95
N CYS A 88 -3.30 -9.15 -3.05
CA CYS A 88 -3.64 -8.11 -2.08
C CYS A 88 -3.86 -8.69 -0.68
N LEU A 89 -4.48 -9.87 -0.57
CA LEU A 89 -4.66 -10.57 0.71
C LEU A 89 -3.32 -11.04 1.29
N TYR A 90 -2.41 -11.55 0.45
CA TYR A 90 -1.05 -11.88 0.85
C TYR A 90 -0.31 -10.65 1.39
N GLU A 91 -0.41 -9.50 0.71
CA GLU A 91 0.22 -8.25 1.16
C GLU A 91 -0.35 -7.76 2.51
N VAL A 92 -1.65 -7.91 2.72
CA VAL A 92 -2.29 -7.65 4.03
C VAL A 92 -1.75 -8.58 5.11
N GLN A 93 -1.68 -9.88 4.84
CA GLN A 93 -1.12 -10.85 5.78
C GLN A 93 0.33 -10.50 6.10
N ARG A 94 1.15 -10.19 5.09
CA ARG A 94 2.55 -9.80 5.28
C ARG A 94 2.70 -8.51 6.07
N ALA A 95 1.85 -7.51 5.85
CA ALA A 95 1.86 -6.29 6.66
C ALA A 95 1.57 -6.63 8.14
N THR A 96 0.61 -7.52 8.41
CA THR A 96 0.32 -8.03 9.75
C THR A 96 1.51 -8.79 10.36
N ASP A 97 2.12 -9.70 9.62
CA ASP A 97 3.31 -10.47 10.07
C ASP A 97 4.49 -9.56 10.41
N LEU A 98 4.61 -8.43 9.70
CA LEU A 98 5.66 -7.42 9.91
C LEU A 98 5.27 -6.39 11.00
N ASN A 99 4.12 -6.55 11.65
CA ASN A 99 3.56 -5.60 12.61
C ASN A 99 3.48 -4.15 12.09
N GLN A 100 3.14 -4.01 10.80
CA GLN A 100 2.99 -2.72 10.15
C GLN A 100 1.58 -2.16 10.34
N HIS A 101 1.48 -0.84 10.47
CA HIS A 101 0.20 -0.16 10.37
C HIS A 101 -0.41 -0.40 8.98
N LEU A 102 -1.67 -0.82 8.92
CA LEU A 102 -2.42 -1.01 7.68
C LEU A 102 -3.56 0.02 7.61
N ALA A 103 -3.51 0.89 6.62
CA ALA A 103 -4.57 1.87 6.36
C ALA A 103 -5.42 1.44 5.16
N LEU A 104 -6.74 1.58 5.29
CA LEU A 104 -7.68 1.49 4.16
C LEU A 104 -8.01 2.90 3.69
N VAL A 105 -7.92 3.13 2.38
CA VAL A 105 -8.10 4.48 1.80
C VAL A 105 -9.00 4.39 0.58
N THR A 106 -9.87 5.39 0.42
CA THR A 106 -10.73 5.56 -0.77
C THR A 106 -10.39 6.87 -1.48
N GLU A 107 -11.00 7.11 -2.63
CA GLU A 107 -10.97 8.42 -3.30
C GLU A 107 -11.54 9.58 -2.46
N HIS A 108 -12.24 9.27 -1.36
CA HIS A 108 -12.74 10.25 -0.39
C HIS A 108 -11.84 10.40 0.84
N GLY A 109 -10.72 9.67 0.90
CA GLY A 109 -9.75 9.72 1.99
C GLY A 109 -9.68 8.44 2.82
N PRO A 110 -8.92 8.46 3.93
CA PRO A 110 -8.72 7.32 4.82
C PRO A 110 -10.03 6.88 5.50
N LEU A 111 -10.23 5.56 5.63
CA LEU A 111 -11.37 4.98 6.34
C LEU A 111 -11.03 4.73 7.81
N GLY A 112 -11.90 5.15 8.72
CA GLY A 112 -11.76 4.98 10.17
C GLY A 112 -10.93 6.07 10.86
N ALA A 113 -10.88 6.03 12.20
CA ALA A 113 -10.23 7.05 13.03
C ALA A 113 -8.68 7.04 12.98
N GLY A 114 -8.08 6.14 12.20
CA GLY A 114 -6.62 5.88 12.13
C GLY A 114 -5.93 6.47 10.90
N GLY A 115 -6.32 7.67 10.46
CA GLY A 115 -5.85 8.26 9.19
C GLY A 115 -4.34 8.53 9.07
N ALA A 116 -3.56 8.39 10.15
CA ALA A 116 -2.11 8.48 10.12
C ALA A 116 -1.47 7.66 11.25
N PRO A 117 -0.25 7.12 11.07
CA PRO A 117 0.52 6.54 12.16
C PRO A 117 0.68 7.57 13.29
N GLN A 118 0.33 7.18 14.52
CA GLN A 118 0.61 8.03 15.69
C GLN A 118 2.09 7.89 16.07
N PRO A 119 2.80 8.99 16.35
CA PRO A 119 4.18 8.90 16.81
C PRO A 119 4.19 8.34 18.23
N GLY A 120 4.61 7.08 18.40
CA GLY A 120 4.83 6.48 19.73
C GLY A 120 4.45 5.01 19.93
N GLY A 121 4.06 4.27 18.90
CA GLY A 121 3.83 2.82 19.01
C GLY A 121 5.10 2.01 18.76
N ALA A 122 6.01 1.97 19.74
CA ALA A 122 7.09 0.98 19.84
C ALA A 122 7.00 0.28 21.20
#